data_AF-A0A3N5GE52-F1
#
_entry.id   AF-A0A3N5GE52-F1
#
_cell.length_a   1.000
_cell.length_b   1.000
_cell.length_c   1.000
_cell.angle_alpha   90.00
_cell.angle_beta   90.00
_cell.angle_gamma   90.00
#
_symmetry.space_group_name_H-M   'P 1'
#
loop_
_entity.id
_entity.type
_entity.pdbx_description
1 polymer ?
#
loop_
_entity_poly.entity_id
_entity_poly.type
_entity_poly.pdbx_seq_one_letter_code
_entity_poly.pdbx_strand_id
1 'polypeptide(L)' 'PRAETIYVSGYVRNPGAYPIQKDTTALQAVTLAGGVTDRGSTTRLKVIRVVNGERTESRMNENDLALPGDTIVVLQRLF' A
#
# COMPACT_ATOMS: atom_id res chain seq x y z
N PRO A 1 16.10 11.39 12.23
CA PRO A 1 15.79 10.68 10.97
C PRO A 1 14.45 11.16 10.39
N ARG A 2 14.38 11.57 9.11
CA ARG A 2 13.09 11.83 8.46
C ARG A 2 12.37 10.49 8.34
N ALA A 3 11.16 10.38 8.89
CA ALA A 3 10.34 9.20 8.66
C ALA A 3 9.97 9.17 7.18
N GLU A 4 10.36 8.10 6.51
CA GLU A 4 9.91 7.84 5.14
C GLU A 4 8.41 7.50 5.19
N THR A 5 7.69 7.88 4.14
CA THR A 5 6.22 7.81 4.12
C THR A 5 5.77 7.07 2.88
N ILE A 6 4.69 6.31 3.03
CA ILE A 6 3.93 5.71 1.94
C ILE A 6 2.51 6.26 1.95
N TYR A 7 1.78 6.01 0.87
CA TYR A 7 0.37 6.29 0.76
C TYR A 7 -0.40 4.98 0.66
N VAL A 8 -1.47 4.84 1.43
CA VAL A 8 -2.38 3.70 1.36
C VAL A 8 -3.76 4.20 0.93
N SER A 9 -4.33 3.59 -0.10
CA SER A 9 -5.60 4.03 -0.70
C SER A 9 -6.43 2.85 -1.22
N GLY A 10 -7.61 3.17 -1.77
CA GLY A 10 -8.57 2.18 -2.25
C GLY A 10 -9.47 1.67 -1.12
N TYR A 11 -9.75 0.37 -1.12
CA TYR A 11 -10.71 -0.25 -0.20
C TYR A 11 -10.12 -0.55 1.19
N VAL A 12 -9.54 0.46 1.84
CA VAL A 12 -9.06 0.45 3.23
C VAL A 12 -9.93 1.31 4.13
N ARG A 13 -9.91 1.06 5.44
CA ARG A 13 -10.72 1.84 6.40
C ARG A 13 -10.27 3.30 6.51
N ASN A 14 -8.97 3.53 6.59
CA ASN A 14 -8.38 4.85 6.75
C ASN A 14 -7.36 5.10 5.62
N PRO A 15 -7.77 5.56 4.43
CA PRO A 15 -6.83 5.95 3.39
C PRO A 15 -6.03 7.19 3.81
N GLY A 16 -4.75 7.23 3.48
CA GLY A 16 -3.88 8.33 3.89
C GLY A 16 -2.38 8.04 3.76
N ALA A 17 -1.59 8.99 4.25
CA ALA A 17 -0.14 8.87 4.32
C ALA A 17 0.28 8.25 5.65
N TYR A 18 1.18 7.26 5.60
CA TYR A 18 1.64 6.52 6.77
C TYR A 18 3.16 6.51 6.86
N PRO A 19 3.73 6.80 8.04
CA PRO A 19 5.16 6.66 8.25
C PRO A 19 5.52 5.16 8.21
N ILE A 20 6.64 4.84 7.58
CA ILE A 20 7.16 3.48 7.50
C ILE A 20 8.54 3.38 8.11
N GLN A 21 8.88 2.17 8.52
CA GLN A 21 10.24 1.79 8.90
C GLN A 21 10.87 0.96 7.79
N LYS A 22 12.17 0.71 7.91
CA LYS A 22 12.85 -0.26 7.07
C LYS A 22 12.13 -1.61 7.17
N ASP A 23 11.99 -2.29 6.03
CA ASP A 23 11.36 -3.61 5.91
C ASP A 23 9.85 -3.64 6.18
N THR A 24 9.16 -2.50 6.08
CA THR A 24 7.68 -2.47 6.17
C THR A 24 7.06 -3.21 4.98
N THR A 25 6.21 -4.19 5.25
CA THR A 25 5.49 -4.95 4.22
C THR A 25 4.19 -4.30 3.79
N ALA A 26 3.65 -4.70 2.64
CA ALA A 26 2.32 -4.27 2.18
C ALA A 26 1.22 -4.60 3.20
N LEU A 27 1.30 -5.78 3.85
CA LEU A 27 0.36 -6.17 4.90
C LEU A 27 0.42 -5.21 6.09
N GLN A 28 1.63 -4.86 6.54
CA GLN A 28 1.81 -3.93 7.65
C GLN A 28 1.27 -2.54 7.28
N ALA A 29 1.53 -2.06 6.07
CA ALA A 29 0.99 -0.81 5.55
C ALA A 29 -0.55 -0.79 5.55
N VAL A 30 -1.20 -1.85 5.04
CA VAL A 30 -2.66 -1.98 5.04
C VAL A 30 -3.19 -2.08 6.48
N THR A 31 -2.46 -2.71 7.39
CA THR A 31 -2.81 -2.79 8.81
C THR A 31 -2.78 -1.41 9.48
N LEU A 32 -1.75 -0.60 9.19
CA LEU A 32 -1.68 0.80 9.67
C LEU A 32 -2.87 1.63 9.18
N ALA A 33 -3.37 1.34 7.96
CA ALA A 33 -4.59 1.94 7.41
C ALA A 33 -5.90 1.40 8.02
N GLY A 34 -5.82 0.62 9.10
CA GLY A 34 -6.96 0.02 9.79
C GLY A 34 -7.47 -1.29 9.17
N GLY A 35 -6.77 -1.82 8.17
CA GLY A 35 -7.16 -3.00 7.41
C GLY A 35 -8.06 -2.67 6.21
N VAL A 36 -8.40 -3.72 5.47
CA VAL A 36 -9.32 -3.63 4.34
C VAL A 36 -10.76 -3.37 4.81
N THR A 37 -11.56 -2.71 3.98
CA THR A 37 -13.02 -2.63 4.16
C THR A 37 -13.70 -3.94 3.77
N ASP A 38 -15.00 -4.08 4.05
CA ASP A 38 -15.80 -5.26 3.66
C ASP A 38 -15.83 -5.50 2.14
N ARG A 39 -15.58 -4.46 1.34
CA ARG A 39 -15.49 -4.53 -0.13
C ARG A 39 -14.05 -4.67 -0.63
N GLY A 40 -13.06 -4.64 0.26
CA GLY A 40 -11.64 -4.73 -0.09
C GLY A 40 -11.17 -6.16 -0.26
N SER A 41 -10.18 -6.36 -1.13
CA SER A 41 -9.53 -7.65 -1.31
C SER A 41 -8.28 -7.75 -0.45
N THR A 42 -8.11 -8.88 0.24
CA THR A 42 -6.87 -9.20 0.96
C THR A 42 -5.75 -9.67 0.03
N THR A 43 -6.07 -10.15 -1.16
CA THR A 43 -5.11 -10.78 -2.10
C THR A 43 -4.81 -9.94 -3.33
N ARG A 44 -5.56 -8.84 -3.53
CA ARG A 44 -5.43 -7.94 -4.69
C ARG A 44 -4.93 -6.58 -4.24
N LEU A 45 -3.61 -6.48 -4.13
CA LEU A 45 -2.91 -5.22 -3.91
C LEU A 45 -2.23 -4.77 -5.20
N LYS A 46 -2.20 -3.45 -5.40
CA LYS A 46 -1.46 -2.79 -6.48
C LYS A 46 -0.53 -1.77 -5.85
N VAL A 47 0.70 -1.69 -6.34
CA VAL A 47 1.61 -0.60 -5.99
C VAL A 47 1.76 0.33 -7.19
N ILE A 48 1.72 1.62 -6.90
CA ILE A 48 2.10 2.67 -7.84
C ILE A 48 3.40 3.26 -7.30
N ARG A 49 4.45 3.25 -8.11
CA ARG A 49 5.78 3.74 -7.75
C ARG A 49 6.31 4.66 -8.84
N VAL A 50 7.03 5.71 -8.46
CA VAL A 50 7.78 6.53 -9.41
C VAL A 50 9.23 6.03 -9.43
N VAL A 51 9.67 5.49 -10.57
CA VAL A 51 11.03 5.02 -10.78
C VAL A 51 11.63 5.85 -11.91
N ASN A 52 12.74 6.54 -11.65
CA ASN A 52 13.40 7.43 -12.62
C ASN A 52 12.48 8.49 -13.24
N GLY A 53 11.51 9.00 -12.47
CA GLY A 53 10.52 9.98 -12.93
C GLY A 53 9.34 9.38 -13.70
N GLU A 54 9.34 8.07 -13.94
CA GLU A 54 8.24 7.37 -14.59
C GLU A 54 7.34 6.67 -13.58
N ARG A 55 6.03 6.83 -13.73
CA ARG A 55 5.03 6.18 -12.88
C ARG A 55 4.78 4.75 -13.37
N THR A 56 5.19 3.77 -12.58
CA THR A 56 4.94 2.35 -12.83
C THR A 56 3.82 1.84 -11.93
N GLU A 57 3.02 0.91 -12.46
CA GLU A 57 2.02 0.19 -11.70
C GLU A 57 2.30 -1.32 -11.78
N SER A 58 2.28 -2.00 -10.64
CA SER A 58 2.45 -3.45 -10.61
C SER A 58 1.57 -4.10 -9.55
N ARG A 59 1.31 -5.40 -9.72
CA ARG A 59 0.69 -6.21 -8.68
C ARG A 59 1.66 -6.30 -7.50
N MET A 60 1.12 -6.18 -6.30
CA MET A 60 1.85 -6.35 -5.04
C MET A 60 1.24 -7.51 -4.26
N ASN A 61 2.08 -8.29 -3.58
CA ASN A 61 1.67 -9.28 -2.60
C ASN A 61 1.78 -8.69 -1.19
N GLU A 62 1.07 -9.28 -0.24
CA GLU A 62 1.05 -8.85 1.17
C GLU A 62 2.43 -8.86 1.85
N ASN A 63 3.34 -9.72 1.39
CA ASN A 63 4.71 -9.85 1.92
C ASN A 63 5.74 -8.98 1.18
N ASP A 64 5.35 -8.32 0.08
CA ASP A 64 6.27 -7.45 -0.64
C ASP A 64 6.59 -6.21 0.19
N LEU A 65 7.83 -5.74 0.08
CA LEU A 65 8.28 -4.56 0.80
C LEU A 65 7.72 -3.28 0.18
N ALA A 66 7.17 -2.43 1.05
CA ALA A 66 6.80 -1.07 0.72
C ALA A 66 8.06 -0.20 0.69
N LEU A 67 8.24 0.55 -0.38
CA LEU A 67 9.31 1.53 -0.50
C LEU A 67 8.79 2.95 -0.25
N PRO A 68 9.68 3.86 0.17
CA PRO A 68 9.32 5.27 0.36
C PRO A 68 8.71 5.88 -0.89
N GLY A 69 7.60 6.60 -0.71
CA GLY A 69 6.86 7.23 -1.81
C GLY A 69 5.90 6.30 -2.55
N ASP A 70 5.84 5.01 -2.21
CA ASP A 70 4.85 4.10 -2.78
C ASP A 70 3.43 4.54 -2.49
N THR A 71 2.55 4.32 -3.46
CA THR A 71 1.11 4.28 -3.21
C THR A 71 0.61 2.85 -3.32
N ILE A 72 0.25 2.26 -2.19
CA ILE A 72 -0.37 0.94 -2.10
C ILE A 72 -1.88 1.12 -2.23
N VAL A 73 -2.48 0.41 -3.18
CA VAL A 73 -3.91 0.47 -3.49
C VAL A 73 -4.51 -0.90 -3.23
N VAL A 74 -5.46 -0.97 -2.30
CA VAL A 74 -6.30 -2.15 -2.09
C VAL A 74 -7.42 -2.14 -3.11
N LEU A 75 -7.47 -3.16 -3.95
CA LEU A 75 -8.51 -3.29 -4.97
C LEU A 75 -9.79 -3.89 -4.38
N GLN A 76 -10.91 -3.70 -5.09
CA GLN A 76 -12.17 -4.31 -4.72
C GLN A 76 -12.06 -5.84 -4.73
N ARG A 77 -12.76 -6.49 -3.81
CA ARG A 77 -13.01 -7.93 -3.86
C ARG A 77 -13.84 -8.27 -5.11
N LEU A 78 -13.42 -9.32 -5.81
CA LEU A 78 -14.18 -9.92 -6.89
C LEU A 78 -14.92 -11.11 -6.28
N PHE A 79 -16.21 -10.91 -6.01
CA PHE A 79 -17.20 -11.89 -5.51
C PHE A 79 -16.90 -12.64 -4.19
#